data_AF-A0A2V9Q7W0-F1
#
_entry.id   AF-A0A2V9Q7W0-F1
#
_cell.length_a   1.000
_cell.length_b   1.000
_cell.length_c   1.000
_cell.angle_alpha   90.00
_cell.angle_beta   90.00
_cell.angle_gamma   90.00
#
_symmetry.space_group_name_H-M   'P 1'
#
loop_
_entity.id
_entity.type
_entity.pdbx_description
1 polymer ?
#
loop_
_entity_poly.entity_id
_entity_poly.type
_entity_poly.pdbx_seq_one_letter_code
_entity_poly.pdbx_strand_id
1 'polypeptide(L)'
;QVSVASNTYLYAQCLEAQRGGVTLLIINADRQRSFDLNLPTPGERYTLTAKKLEDTTVELNGKPLRLTSSGDLPQFEGEPANAGRVSFAPTSITYLSIANAGNANCQ
;
A
#
# COMPACT_ATOMS: atom_id res chain seq x y z
N GLN A 1 -5.71 17.33 5.29
CA GLN A 1 -4.86 17.61 4.11
C GLN A 1 -3.66 16.69 4.19
N VAL A 2 -3.37 15.91 3.16
CA VAL A 2 -2.16 15.08 3.12
C VAL A 2 -1.00 15.95 2.65
N SER A 3 0.02 16.15 3.48
CA SER A 3 1.24 16.85 3.08
C SER A 3 2.22 15.81 2.53
N VAL A 4 2.34 15.75 1.21
CA VAL A 4 3.22 14.77 0.55
C VAL A 4 4.64 15.34 0.50
N ALA A 5 5.61 14.56 0.99
CA ALA A 5 7.02 14.95 0.94
C ALA A 5 7.57 14.85 -0.50
N SER A 6 8.69 15.53 -0.77
CA SER A 6 9.42 15.34 -2.03
C SER A 6 9.74 13.86 -2.26
N ASN A 7 9.58 13.40 -3.52
CA ASN A 7 9.74 12.00 -3.93
C ASN A 7 8.71 11.02 -3.33
N THR A 8 7.60 11.50 -2.82
CA THR A 8 6.43 10.67 -2.52
C THR A 8 5.30 11.02 -3.48
N TYR A 9 4.57 10.00 -3.94
CA TYR A 9 3.41 10.15 -4.81
C TYR A 9 2.24 9.41 -4.18
N LEU A 10 1.08 10.06 -4.13
CA LEU A 10 -0.13 9.53 -3.54
C LEU A 10 -1.27 9.65 -4.55
N TYR A 11 -1.89 8.51 -4.87
CA TYR A 11 -3.09 8.43 -5.68
C TYR A 11 -4.21 7.80 -4.87
N ALA A 12 -5.44 8.15 -5.19
CA ALA A 12 -6.63 7.61 -4.54
C ALA A 12 -7.65 7.18 -5.60
N GLN A 13 -8.28 6.04 -5.38
CA GLN A 13 -9.37 5.52 -6.20
C GLN A 13 -10.43 4.89 -5.31
N CYS A 14 -11.65 4.74 -5.83
CA CYS A 14 -12.68 4.00 -5.12
C CYS A 14 -12.27 2.52 -5.01
N LEU A 15 -12.50 1.94 -3.83
CA LEU A 15 -12.21 0.53 -3.59
C LEU A 15 -13.26 -0.32 -4.30
N GLU A 16 -12.78 -1.28 -5.09
CA GLU A 16 -13.65 -2.19 -5.84
C GLU A 16 -14.62 -2.93 -4.91
N ALA A 17 -15.88 -3.04 -5.35
CA ALA A 17 -16.96 -3.74 -4.65
C ALA A 17 -17.26 -3.25 -3.22
N GLN A 18 -16.70 -2.13 -2.77
CA GLN A 18 -16.89 -1.60 -1.42
C GLN A 18 -17.38 -0.15 -1.43
N ARG A 19 -18.67 0.03 -1.09
CA ARG A 19 -19.26 1.37 -0.95
C ARG A 19 -18.55 2.19 0.11
N GLY A 20 -18.28 3.45 -0.22
CA GLY A 20 -17.55 4.39 0.61
C GLY A 20 -16.06 4.06 0.79
N GLY A 21 -15.58 2.93 0.25
CA GLY A 21 -14.22 2.47 0.38
C GLY A 21 -13.26 3.20 -0.56
N VAL A 22 -12.02 3.37 -0.12
CA VAL A 22 -10.95 4.01 -0.91
C VAL A 22 -9.73 3.11 -0.89
N THR A 23 -9.07 2.98 -2.03
CA THR A 23 -7.71 2.45 -2.12
C THR A 23 -6.75 3.60 -2.37
N LEU A 24 -5.71 3.69 -1.56
CA LEU A 24 -4.58 4.57 -1.82
C LEU A 24 -3.46 3.77 -2.49
N LEU A 25 -2.80 4.39 -3.48
CA LEU A 25 -1.49 3.97 -3.99
C LEU A 25 -0.46 4.98 -3.50
N ILE A 26 0.48 4.51 -2.70
CA ILE A 26 1.58 5.29 -2.14
C ILE A 26 2.88 4.80 -2.79
N ILE A 27 3.59 5.69 -3.47
CA ILE A 27 4.94 5.42 -3.99
C ILE A 27 5.91 6.28 -3.20
N ASN A 28 6.72 5.67 -2.34
CA ASN A 28 7.82 6.36 -1.67
C ASN A 28 9.11 6.11 -2.45
N ALA A 29 9.43 7.03 -3.36
CA ALA A 29 10.67 7.00 -4.13
C ALA A 29 11.84 7.69 -3.42
N ASP A 30 11.64 8.21 -2.20
CA ASP A 30 12.75 8.66 -1.37
C ASP A 30 13.62 7.45 -0.98
N ARG A 31 14.95 7.65 -0.99
CA ARG A 31 15.91 6.59 -0.74
C ARG A 31 16.25 6.41 0.74
N GLN A 32 15.85 7.33 1.61
CA GLN A 32 16.30 7.38 3.01
C GLN A 32 15.17 7.64 4.00
N ARG A 33 14.17 8.45 3.61
CA ARG A 33 13.10 8.89 4.50
C ARG A 33 11.84 8.06 4.29
N SER A 34 11.23 7.64 5.40
CA SER A 34 9.88 7.13 5.39
C SER A 34 8.88 8.26 5.13
N PHE A 35 7.71 7.89 4.62
CA PHE A 35 6.56 8.76 4.51
C PHE A 35 5.51 8.34 5.54
N ASP A 36 5.02 9.29 6.33
CA ASP A 36 4.01 9.01 7.36
C ASP A 36 2.65 9.58 6.95
N LEU A 37 1.61 8.78 7.15
CA LEU A 37 0.22 9.17 6.96
C LEU A 37 -0.57 8.87 8.22
N ASN A 38 -1.42 9.80 8.65
CA ASN A 38 -2.36 9.55 9.73
C ASN A 38 -3.68 9.00 9.16
N LEU A 39 -3.99 7.74 9.45
CA LEU A 39 -5.22 7.09 9.03
C LEU A 39 -6.34 7.33 10.06
N PRO A 40 -7.52 7.82 9.64
CA PRO A 40 -8.65 8.02 10.56
C PRO A 40 -9.31 6.70 10.97
N THR A 41 -9.21 5.67 10.14
CA THR A 41 -9.77 4.33 10.35
C THR A 41 -8.74 3.27 9.99
N PRO A 42 -8.87 2.04 10.51
CA PRO A 42 -8.02 0.93 10.08
C PRO A 42 -8.19 0.63 8.59
N GLY A 43 -7.21 -0.07 8.03
CA GLY A 43 -7.19 -0.56 6.66
C GLY A 43 -6.33 -1.81 6.53
N GLU A 44 -6.06 -2.20 5.30
CA GLU A 44 -5.22 -3.34 4.96
C GLU A 44 -4.19 -2.91 3.91
N ARG A 45 -2.92 -3.21 4.15
CA ARG A 45 -1.79 -2.76 3.33
C ARG A 45 -1.13 -3.90 2.57
N TYR A 46 -0.67 -3.58 1.38
CA TYR A 46 0.05 -4.44 0.46
C TYR A 46 1.28 -3.70 0.00
N THR A 47 2.40 -3.91 0.69
CA THR A 47 3.64 -3.18 0.44
C THR A 47 4.58 -4.03 -0.40
N LEU A 48 4.94 -3.50 -1.55
CA LEU A 48 5.91 -4.05 -2.48
C LEU A 48 7.28 -3.44 -2.21
N THR A 49 8.26 -4.32 -2.00
CA THR A 49 9.67 -3.99 -1.81
C THR A 49 10.55 -4.94 -2.60
N ALA A 50 11.86 -4.65 -2.64
CA ALA A 50 12.88 -5.56 -3.13
C ALA A 50 14.12 -5.44 -2.22
N LYS A 51 14.95 -6.49 -2.14
CA LYS A 51 16.19 -6.45 -1.36
C LYS A 51 17.20 -5.46 -1.97
N LYS A 52 17.24 -5.40 -3.30
CA LYS A 52 17.89 -4.36 -4.10
C LYS A 52 16.91 -3.85 -5.15
N LEU A 53 17.00 -2.58 -5.51
CA LEU A 53 16.08 -1.96 -6.48
C LEU A 53 16.11 -2.65 -7.85
N GLU A 54 17.24 -3.21 -8.22
CA GLU A 54 17.47 -3.87 -9.50
C GLU A 54 17.17 -5.38 -9.47
N ASP A 55 16.74 -5.92 -8.33
CA ASP A 55 16.38 -7.33 -8.22
C ASP A 55 15.15 -7.65 -9.08
N THR A 56 15.13 -8.85 -9.66
CA THR A 56 14.00 -9.34 -10.47
C THR A 56 12.88 -9.99 -9.63
N THR A 57 13.03 -9.99 -8.31
CA THR A 57 12.04 -10.52 -7.37
C THR A 57 11.49 -9.39 -6.51
N VAL A 58 10.17 -9.27 -6.48
CA VAL A 58 9.44 -8.36 -5.58
C VAL A 58 8.95 -9.14 -4.37
N GLU A 59 8.97 -8.51 -3.21
CA GLU A 59 8.38 -9.00 -1.97
C GLU A 59 7.07 -8.25 -1.71
N LEU A 60 6.00 -8.99 -1.40
CA LEU A 60 4.76 -8.46 -0.84
C LEU A 60 4.81 -8.63 0.68
N ASN A 61 4.75 -7.53 1.42
CA ASN A 61 4.76 -7.54 2.88
C ASN A 61 5.94 -8.39 3.44
N GLY A 62 7.11 -8.25 2.81
CA GLY A 62 8.33 -8.97 3.16
C GLY A 62 8.41 -10.45 2.71
N LYS A 63 7.39 -10.97 2.01
CA LYS A 63 7.39 -12.32 1.45
C LYS A 63 7.60 -12.27 -0.08
N PRO A 64 8.56 -13.01 -0.66
CA PRO A 64 8.76 -13.05 -2.11
C PRO A 64 7.50 -13.48 -2.86
N LEU A 65 7.07 -12.69 -3.82
CA LEU A 65 6.00 -13.07 -4.75
C LEU A 65 6.56 -14.06 -5.77
N ARG A 66 6.01 -15.27 -5.76
CA ARG A 66 6.36 -16.35 -6.70
C ARG A 66 5.10 -17.13 -7.04
N LEU A 67 5.07 -17.71 -8.23
CA LEU A 67 4.04 -18.69 -8.58
C LEU A 67 4.07 -19.85 -7.59
N THR A 68 2.92 -20.48 -7.40
CA THR A 68 2.82 -21.73 -6.66
C THR A 68 3.59 -22.84 -7.38
N SER A 69 3.78 -23.99 -6.72
CA SER A 69 4.39 -25.17 -7.37
C SER A 69 3.59 -25.71 -8.56
N SER A 70 2.28 -25.42 -8.63
CA SER A 70 1.40 -25.72 -9.76
C SER A 70 1.46 -24.67 -10.89
N GLY A 71 2.17 -23.56 -10.69
CA GLY A 71 2.27 -22.46 -11.65
C GLY A 71 1.17 -21.40 -11.55
N ASP A 72 0.34 -21.44 -10.50
CA ASP A 72 -0.74 -20.47 -10.28
C ASP A 72 -0.22 -19.19 -9.64
N LEU A 73 -1.01 -18.11 -9.75
CA LEU A 73 -0.74 -16.89 -8.99
C LEU A 73 -0.87 -17.17 -7.48
N PRO A 74 0.06 -16.66 -6.65
CA PRO A 74 -0.07 -16.77 -5.21
C PRO A 74 -1.24 -15.91 -4.72
N GLN A 75 -1.72 -16.21 -3.52
CA GLN A 75 -2.61 -15.30 -2.80
C GLN A 75 -1.85 -14.02 -2.44
N PHE A 76 -2.49 -12.86 -2.60
CA PHE A 76 -1.95 -11.58 -2.15
C PHE A 76 -2.50 -11.30 -0.76
N GLU A 77 -1.75 -11.72 0.27
CA GLU A 77 -2.12 -11.50 1.67
C GLU A 77 -1.81 -10.05 2.08
N GLY A 78 -2.83 -9.34 2.55
CA GLY A 78 -2.67 -8.02 3.13
C GLY A 78 -2.20 -8.10 4.58
N GLU A 79 -1.62 -7.00 5.06
CA GLU A 79 -1.31 -6.81 6.47
C GLU A 79 -2.25 -5.75 7.08
N PRO A 80 -2.72 -5.93 8.33
CA PRO A 80 -3.48 -4.92 9.01
C PRO A 80 -2.71 -3.60 9.15
N ALA A 81 -3.36 -2.48 8.79
CA ALA A 81 -2.90 -1.14 9.08
C ALA A 81 -3.85 -0.51 10.11
N ASN A 82 -3.33 -0.26 11.32
CA ASN A 82 -4.14 0.35 12.38
C ASN A 82 -4.47 1.82 12.06
N ALA A 83 -5.54 2.32 12.65
CA ALA A 83 -5.79 3.76 12.69
C ALA A 83 -4.66 4.50 13.44
N GLY A 84 -4.46 5.77 13.10
CA GLY A 84 -3.36 6.58 13.59
C GLY A 84 -2.20 6.65 12.60
N ARG A 85 -1.00 6.93 13.10
CA ARG A 85 0.18 7.11 12.24
C ARG A 85 0.64 5.78 11.64
N VAL A 86 0.67 5.71 10.32
CA VAL A 86 1.23 4.61 9.52
C VAL A 86 2.42 5.13 8.74
N SER A 87 3.52 4.38 8.77
CA SER A 87 4.76 4.73 8.08
C SER A 87 5.00 3.82 6.88
N PHE A 88 5.43 4.40 5.77
CA PHE A 88 5.78 3.73 4.52
C PHE A 88 7.27 3.87 4.28
N ALA A 89 7.96 2.74 4.20
CA ALA A 89 9.42 2.68 4.12
C ALA A 89 9.97 3.40 2.86
N PRO A 90 11.24 3.84 2.86
CA PRO A 90 11.91 4.29 1.64
C PRO A 90 11.84 3.24 0.54
N THR A 91 11.93 3.67 -0.72
CA THR A 91 11.99 2.79 -1.89
C THR A 91 10.89 1.72 -1.93
N SER A 92 9.65 2.10 -1.64
CA SER A 92 8.51 1.17 -1.55
C SER A 92 7.32 1.64 -2.37
N ILE A 93 6.46 0.68 -2.72
CA ILE A 93 5.15 0.94 -3.30
C ILE A 93 4.12 0.24 -2.41
N THR A 94 3.14 0.96 -1.90
CA THR A 94 2.10 0.39 -1.03
C THR A 94 0.72 0.66 -1.60
N TYR A 95 -0.08 -0.39 -1.74
CA TYR A 95 -1.54 -0.25 -1.82
C TYR A 95 -2.11 -0.32 -0.41
N LEU A 96 -3.01 0.59 -0.07
CA LEU A 96 -3.70 0.61 1.21
C LEU A 96 -5.21 0.68 0.96
N SER A 97 -5.91 -0.40 1.26
CA SER A 97 -7.37 -0.44 1.22
C SER A 97 -7.94 0.08 2.53
N ILE A 98 -8.91 0.99 2.44
CA ILE A 98 -9.62 1.57 3.58
C ILE A 98 -11.11 1.38 3.32
N ALA A 99 -11.64 0.23 3.74
CA ALA A 99 -13.01 -0.18 3.45
C ALA A 99 -14.06 0.77 4.03
N ASN A 100 -13.76 1.38 5.19
CA ASN A 100 -14.66 2.27 5.92
C ASN A 100 -14.23 3.75 5.80
N ALA A 101 -13.69 4.15 4.65
CA ALA A 101 -13.25 5.53 4.43
C ALA A 101 -14.40 6.56 4.42
N GLY A 102 -15.65 6.12 4.23
CA GLY A 102 -16.83 6.99 4.24
C GLY A 102 -16.86 8.00 3.09
N ASN A 103 -16.20 7.69 1.97
CA ASN A 103 -16.14 8.61 0.83
C ASN A 103 -17.46 8.59 0.05
N ALA A 104 -18.23 9.67 0.13
CA ALA A 104 -19.53 9.80 -0.52
C ALA A 104 -19.49 9.70 -2.06
N ASN A 105 -18.33 9.90 -2.69
CA ASN A 105 -18.16 9.77 -4.14
C ASN A 105 -17.87 8.33 -4.59
N CYS A 106 -17.62 7.40 -3.67
CA CYS A 106 -17.41 5.99 -3.97
C CYS A 106 -18.67 5.21 -3.60
N GLN A 107 -19.52 4.91 -4.58
CA GLN A 107 -20.86 4.30 -4.38
C GLN A 107 -21.02 3.00 -5.16
#